data_AF-A0A444L7R5-F1
#
_entry.id   AF-A0A444L7R5-F1
#
_cell.length_a   1.000
_cell.length_b   1.000
_cell.length_c   1.000
_cell.angle_alpha   90.00
_cell.angle_beta   90.00
_cell.angle_gamma   90.00
#
_symmetry.space_group_name_H-M   'P 1'
#
loop_
_entity.id
_entity.type
_entity.pdbx_description
1 polymer ?
#
loop_
_entity_poly.entity_id
_entity_poly.type
_entity_poly.pdbx_seq_one_letter_code
_entity_poly.pdbx_strand_id
1 'polypeptide(L)'
;MSECEEGERLAELCRVAVSLGAEDARVIEAKEVVVGNWVRLKCQYGCDGYGRSLACPPFSPTPEEFSRVLGEYRHAILVRIEPPDLSEFSLFCHDLMLRLEREAFLRGHYKAFALATDGCPYCEECNLESCIHPEKLRPSMEGCGIDVFATAAKAGYKIGVCKGRDAKPSFYGLLLVE
;
A
#
# COMPACT_ATOMS: atom_id res chain seq x y z
N MET A 1 -11.38 -23.26 9.94
CA MET A 1 -11.54 -22.02 10.73
C MET A 1 -12.95 -21.53 10.52
N SER A 2 -13.62 -21.07 11.56
CA SER A 2 -14.95 -20.46 11.40
C SER A 2 -14.82 -19.05 10.82
N GLU A 3 -15.83 -18.58 10.08
CA GLU A 3 -15.84 -17.20 9.53
C GLU A 3 -15.70 -16.14 10.64
N CYS A 4 -16.24 -16.41 11.83
CA CYS A 4 -16.13 -15.53 12.99
C CYS A 4 -14.68 -15.40 13.50
N GLU A 5 -13.91 -16.49 13.53
CA GLU A 5 -12.49 -16.46 13.95
C GLU A 5 -11.61 -15.70 12.96
N GLU A 6 -11.89 -15.85 11.66
CA GLU A 6 -11.16 -15.13 10.61
C GLU A 6 -11.45 -13.62 10.66
N GLY A 7 -12.72 -13.25 10.83
CA GLY A 7 -13.11 -11.86 11.00
C GLY A 7 -12.42 -11.19 12.19
N GLU A 8 -12.30 -11.89 13.33
CA GLU A 8 -11.61 -11.37 14.51
C GLU A 8 -10.10 -11.18 14.28
N ARG A 9 -9.44 -12.14 13.61
CA ARG A 9 -8.01 -12.03 13.25
C ARG A 9 -7.74 -10.82 12.36
N LEU A 10 -8.59 -10.59 11.34
CA LEU A 10 -8.47 -9.44 10.46
C LEU A 10 -8.75 -8.11 11.21
N ALA A 11 -9.74 -8.10 12.11
CA ALA A 11 -10.01 -6.94 12.96
C ALA A 11 -8.84 -6.63 13.91
N GLU A 12 -8.14 -7.64 14.42
CA GLU A 12 -6.94 -7.46 15.21
C GLU A 12 -5.84 -6.74 14.42
N LEU A 13 -5.61 -7.12 13.16
CA LEU A 13 -4.63 -6.44 12.30
C LEU A 13 -4.98 -4.97 12.04
N CYS A 14 -6.27 -4.62 11.92
CA CYS A 14 -6.67 -3.22 11.86
C CYS A 14 -6.28 -2.46 13.15
N ARG A 15 -6.50 -3.07 14.32
CA ARG A 15 -6.09 -2.48 15.62
C ARG A 15 -4.57 -2.33 15.71
N VAL A 16 -3.82 -3.30 15.20
CA VAL A 16 -2.35 -3.23 15.11
C VAL A 16 -1.94 -2.07 14.21
N ALA A 17 -2.52 -1.92 13.02
CA ALA A 17 -2.21 -0.82 12.11
C ALA A 17 -2.39 0.56 12.80
N VAL A 18 -3.50 0.75 13.52
CA VAL A 18 -3.75 1.98 14.28
C VAL A 18 -2.71 2.16 15.39
N SER A 19 -2.35 1.11 16.13
CA SER A 19 -1.30 1.18 17.17
C SER A 19 0.09 1.50 16.61
N LEU A 20 0.33 1.21 15.33
CA LEU A 20 1.58 1.52 14.62
C LEU A 20 1.61 2.96 14.07
N GLY A 21 0.52 3.71 14.20
CA GLY A 21 0.40 5.11 13.77
C GLY A 21 -0.50 5.35 12.56
N ALA A 22 -1.29 4.35 12.14
CA ALA A 22 -2.33 4.58 11.14
C ALA A 22 -3.47 5.40 11.74
N GLU A 23 -4.10 6.23 10.91
CA GLU A 23 -5.27 7.02 11.30
C GLU A 23 -6.54 6.15 11.30
N ASP A 24 -6.70 5.26 10.32
CA ASP A 24 -7.79 4.28 10.26
C ASP A 24 -7.32 3.05 9.48
N ALA A 25 -7.95 1.89 9.69
CA ALA A 25 -7.68 0.67 8.95
C ALA A 25 -8.94 -0.16 8.77
N ARG A 26 -9.21 -0.59 7.53
CA ARG A 26 -10.44 -1.33 7.19
C ARG A 26 -10.12 -2.60 6.43
N VAL A 27 -10.76 -3.68 6.87
CA VAL A 27 -10.82 -4.93 6.11
C VAL A 27 -11.69 -4.68 4.87
N ILE A 28 -11.19 -5.09 3.71
CA ILE A 28 -11.91 -5.11 2.44
C ILE A 28 -11.73 -6.47 1.78
N GLU A 29 -12.62 -6.82 0.87
CA GLU A 29 -12.39 -7.98 0.02
C GLU A 29 -11.32 -7.64 -1.02
N ALA A 30 -10.43 -8.57 -1.35
CA ALA A 30 -9.38 -8.33 -2.35
C ALA A 30 -9.95 -7.91 -3.71
N LYS A 31 -11.13 -8.44 -4.09
CA LYS A 31 -11.87 -8.06 -5.31
C LYS A 31 -12.38 -6.60 -5.32
N GLU A 32 -12.39 -5.92 -4.18
CA GLU A 32 -12.77 -4.52 -4.10
C GLU A 32 -11.62 -3.59 -4.51
N VAL A 33 -10.37 -4.07 -4.45
CA VAL A 33 -9.19 -3.34 -4.94
C VAL A 33 -9.32 -3.13 -6.45
N VAL A 34 -9.29 -1.87 -6.86
CA VAL A 34 -9.48 -1.48 -8.27
C VAL A 34 -8.12 -1.33 -8.92
N VAL A 35 -7.86 -2.10 -9.97
CA VAL A 35 -6.63 -2.02 -10.76
C VAL A 35 -6.96 -1.45 -12.14
N GLY A 36 -6.14 -0.53 -12.65
CA GLY A 36 -6.37 0.13 -13.92
C GLY A 36 -5.09 0.53 -14.66
N ASN A 37 -5.04 0.23 -15.96
CA ASN A 37 -3.87 0.53 -16.80
C ASN A 37 -3.57 2.03 -16.91
N TRP A 38 -4.59 2.87 -16.77
CA TRP A 38 -4.43 4.33 -16.75
C TRP A 38 -3.61 4.82 -15.54
N VAL A 39 -3.60 4.07 -14.43
CA VAL A 39 -2.82 4.45 -13.23
C VAL A 39 -1.33 4.42 -13.57
N ARG A 40 -0.88 3.35 -14.24
CA ARG A 40 0.52 3.25 -14.71
C ARG A 40 0.86 4.32 -15.74
N LEU A 41 -0.08 4.68 -16.62
CA LEU A 41 0.11 5.81 -17.53
C LEU A 41 0.33 7.13 -16.76
N LYS A 42 -0.43 7.36 -15.68
CA LYS A 42 -0.23 8.53 -14.81
C LYS A 42 1.09 8.49 -14.05
N CYS A 43 1.54 7.33 -13.59
CA CYS A 43 2.89 7.21 -13.03
C CYS A 43 3.94 7.62 -14.08
N GLN A 44 3.85 7.13 -15.31
CA GLN A 44 4.84 7.41 -16.36
C GLN A 44 4.91 8.88 -16.80
N TYR A 45 3.78 9.57 -16.86
CA TYR A 45 3.69 10.93 -17.42
C TYR A 45 3.32 12.02 -16.42
N GLY A 46 3.24 11.70 -15.12
CA GLY A 46 2.80 12.64 -14.08
C GLY A 46 3.43 12.45 -12.71
N CYS A 47 4.14 11.35 -12.46
CA CYS A 47 4.93 11.16 -11.24
C CYS A 47 6.38 11.50 -11.54
N ASP A 48 6.99 12.32 -10.69
CA ASP A 48 8.39 12.65 -10.80
C ASP A 48 9.28 11.47 -10.37
N GLY A 49 8.77 10.57 -9.52
CA GLY A 49 9.42 9.34 -9.05
C GLY A 49 9.46 8.15 -10.02
N TYR A 50 8.89 8.26 -11.24
CA TYR A 50 8.92 7.17 -12.21
C TYR A 50 10.35 6.72 -12.55
N GLY A 51 10.61 5.41 -12.51
CA GLY A 51 11.93 4.83 -12.79
C GLY A 51 13.02 5.12 -11.76
N ARG A 52 12.74 5.86 -10.67
CA ARG A 52 13.76 6.26 -9.68
C ARG A 52 14.17 5.16 -8.69
N SER A 53 13.35 4.12 -8.52
CA SER A 53 13.67 3.03 -7.60
C SER A 53 13.20 1.67 -8.13
N LEU A 54 13.79 0.60 -7.62
CA LEU A 54 13.35 -0.78 -7.89
C LEU A 54 11.93 -1.10 -7.37
N ALA A 55 11.32 -0.20 -6.58
CA ALA A 55 9.92 -0.28 -6.17
C ALA A 55 8.95 0.46 -7.12
N CYS A 56 9.47 1.24 -8.07
CA CYS A 56 8.68 2.02 -9.01
C CYS A 56 8.58 1.31 -10.38
N PRO A 57 7.56 1.61 -11.19
CA PRO A 57 7.59 1.25 -12.61
C PRO A 57 8.86 1.80 -13.29
N PRO A 58 9.48 1.05 -14.22
CA PRO A 58 9.00 -0.21 -14.80
C PRO A 58 9.32 -1.48 -13.98
N PHE A 59 10.02 -1.36 -12.84
CA PHE A 59 10.49 -2.50 -12.04
C PHE A 59 9.40 -3.10 -11.15
N SER A 60 8.42 -2.30 -10.72
CA SER A 60 7.23 -2.81 -10.03
C SER A 60 6.32 -3.60 -10.96
N PRO A 61 5.50 -4.53 -10.42
CA PRO A 61 4.52 -5.28 -11.18
C PRO A 61 3.66 -4.39 -12.08
N THR A 62 3.39 -4.87 -13.28
CA THR A 62 2.38 -4.29 -14.18
C THR A 62 0.98 -4.47 -13.60
N PRO A 63 -0.01 -3.65 -14.02
CA PRO A 63 -1.39 -3.83 -13.60
C PRO A 63 -1.90 -5.26 -13.88
N GLU A 64 -1.51 -5.86 -15.01
CA GLU A 64 -1.87 -7.23 -15.36
C GLU A 64 -1.21 -8.27 -14.44
N GLU A 65 0.09 -8.12 -14.14
CA GLU A 65 0.78 -9.00 -13.19
C GLU A 65 0.18 -8.88 -11.79
N PHE A 66 -0.04 -7.65 -11.32
CA PHE A 66 -0.61 -7.41 -10.00
C PHE A 66 -2.06 -7.91 -9.91
N SER A 67 -2.87 -7.78 -10.96
CA SER A 67 -4.24 -8.31 -10.99
C SER A 67 -4.27 -9.83 -10.81
N ARG A 68 -3.27 -10.56 -11.34
CA ARG A 68 -3.16 -12.01 -11.15
C ARG A 68 -2.82 -12.34 -9.69
N VAL A 69 -1.82 -11.66 -9.13
CA VAL A 69 -1.44 -11.82 -7.72
C VAL A 69 -2.62 -11.51 -6.80
N LEU A 70 -3.32 -10.41 -7.03
CA LEU A 70 -4.50 -10.02 -6.26
C LEU A 70 -5.60 -11.09 -6.27
N GLY A 71 -5.76 -11.83 -7.37
CA GLY A 71 -6.70 -12.95 -7.48
C GLY A 71 -6.35 -14.17 -6.62
N GLU A 72 -5.14 -14.22 -6.06
CA GLU A 72 -4.71 -15.24 -5.10
C GLU A 72 -5.04 -14.86 -3.65
N TYR A 73 -5.64 -13.69 -3.43
CA TYR A 73 -6.07 -13.19 -2.13
C TYR A 73 -7.59 -13.08 -2.05
N ARG A 74 -8.10 -13.26 -0.85
CA ARG A 74 -9.51 -13.11 -0.47
C ARG A 74 -9.74 -11.78 0.22
N HIS A 75 -8.83 -11.35 1.10
CA HIS A 75 -8.97 -10.08 1.82
C HIS A 75 -7.75 -9.17 1.65
N ALA A 76 -7.97 -7.91 2.00
CA ALA A 76 -6.91 -6.96 2.23
C ALA A 76 -7.29 -6.02 3.39
N ILE A 77 -6.31 -5.32 3.92
CA ILE A 77 -6.50 -4.25 4.90
C ILE A 77 -6.04 -2.96 4.25
N LEU A 78 -6.99 -2.06 4.00
CA LEU A 78 -6.71 -0.72 3.51
C LEU A 78 -6.44 0.20 4.71
N VAL A 79 -5.20 0.70 4.78
CA VAL A 79 -4.69 1.50 5.88
C VAL A 79 -4.66 2.96 5.45
N ARG A 80 -5.41 3.82 6.14
CA ARG A 80 -5.36 5.27 5.95
C ARG A 80 -4.31 5.86 6.89
N ILE A 81 -3.39 6.63 6.32
CA ILE A 81 -2.23 7.15 7.02
C ILE A 81 -2.23 8.68 6.94
N GLU A 82 -2.07 9.32 8.10
CA GLU A 82 -1.84 10.75 8.22
C GLU A 82 -0.51 10.98 8.93
N PRO A 83 0.60 11.14 8.18
CA PRO A 83 1.91 11.31 8.78
C PRO A 83 1.96 12.59 9.62
N PRO A 84 2.71 12.58 10.73
CA PRO A 84 2.86 13.76 11.58
C PRO A 84 3.64 14.88 10.88
N ASP A 85 4.60 14.51 10.03
CA ASP A 85 5.37 15.42 9.19
C ASP A 85 5.27 14.96 7.72
N LEU A 86 4.86 15.89 6.85
CA LEU A 86 4.80 15.66 5.41
C LEU A 86 6.19 15.61 4.77
N SER A 87 7.26 16.05 5.43
CA SER A 87 8.62 15.95 4.90
C SER A 87 9.17 14.53 4.96
N GLU A 88 8.70 13.72 5.92
CA GLU A 88 9.13 12.33 6.14
C GLU A 88 8.03 11.31 5.81
N PHE A 89 6.98 11.73 5.09
CA PHE A 89 5.78 10.91 4.91
C PHE A 89 6.06 9.55 4.28
N SER A 90 6.94 9.49 3.27
CA SER A 90 7.24 8.23 2.57
C SER A 90 7.89 7.23 3.52
N LEU A 91 8.92 7.65 4.28
CA LEU A 91 9.56 6.80 5.28
C LEU A 91 8.57 6.31 6.34
N PHE A 92 7.76 7.22 6.88
CA PHE A 92 6.74 6.88 7.87
C PHE A 92 5.74 5.84 7.35
N CYS A 93 5.20 6.04 6.15
CA CYS A 93 4.23 5.14 5.56
C CYS A 93 4.84 3.76 5.25
N HIS A 94 6.06 3.73 4.70
CA HIS A 94 6.75 2.48 4.40
C HIS A 94 7.09 1.69 5.67
N ASP A 95 7.61 2.33 6.73
CA ASP A 95 7.93 1.66 7.99
C ASP A 95 6.68 1.13 8.69
N LEU A 96 5.58 1.89 8.69
CA LEU A 96 4.29 1.44 9.23
C LEU A 96 3.82 0.18 8.51
N MET A 97 3.82 0.20 7.17
CA MET A 97 3.34 -0.92 6.37
C MET A 97 4.22 -2.16 6.50
N LEU A 98 5.56 -2.01 6.55
CA LEU A 98 6.48 -3.14 6.80
C LEU A 98 6.27 -3.76 8.19
N ARG A 99 6.10 -2.92 9.22
CA ARG A 99 5.83 -3.41 10.57
C ARG A 99 4.49 -4.14 10.63
N LEU A 100 3.45 -3.61 9.97
CA LEU A 100 2.15 -4.24 9.88
C LEU A 100 2.22 -5.60 9.13
N GLU A 101 2.96 -5.68 8.03
CA GLU A 101 3.21 -6.92 7.31
C GLU A 101 3.87 -7.97 8.20
N ARG A 102 4.94 -7.59 8.91
CA ARG A 102 5.62 -8.47 9.87
C ARG A 102 4.67 -8.96 10.95
N GLU A 103 3.85 -8.07 11.50
CA GLU A 103 2.85 -8.41 12.52
C GLU A 103 1.78 -9.38 11.99
N ALA A 104 1.34 -9.22 10.73
CA ALA A 104 0.43 -10.16 10.08
C ALA A 104 1.06 -11.54 9.87
N PHE A 105 2.31 -11.57 9.37
CA PHE A 105 3.05 -12.81 9.16
C PHE A 105 3.22 -13.58 10.48
N LEU A 106 3.62 -12.90 11.56
CA LEU A 106 3.80 -13.52 12.89
C LEU A 106 2.48 -14.05 13.49
N ARG A 107 1.33 -13.55 13.05
CA ARG A 107 -0.01 -14.05 13.41
C ARG A 107 -0.53 -15.14 12.46
N GLY A 108 0.34 -15.69 11.61
CA GLY A 108 0.01 -16.83 10.74
C GLY A 108 -0.56 -16.45 9.37
N HIS A 109 -0.64 -15.17 9.01
CA HIS A 109 -0.99 -14.73 7.65
C HIS A 109 0.25 -14.85 6.76
N TYR A 110 0.62 -16.08 6.39
CA TYR A 110 1.92 -16.37 5.75
C TYR A 110 2.07 -15.77 4.34
N LYS A 111 0.97 -15.41 3.68
CA LYS A 111 0.97 -14.69 2.39
C LYS A 111 0.96 -13.16 2.56
N ALA A 112 1.05 -12.63 3.79
CA ALA A 112 0.98 -11.20 4.03
C ALA A 112 1.98 -10.43 3.16
N PHE A 113 1.49 -9.46 2.40
CA PHE A 113 2.32 -8.60 1.56
C PHE A 113 1.79 -7.17 1.57
N ALA A 114 2.65 -6.24 1.96
CA ALA A 114 2.32 -4.83 2.02
C ALA A 114 2.66 -4.11 0.72
N LEU A 115 1.76 -3.22 0.32
CA LEU A 115 2.01 -2.13 -0.61
C LEU A 115 1.97 -0.82 0.16
N ALA A 116 2.97 0.00 -0.06
CA ALA A 116 3.08 1.30 0.57
C ALA A 116 2.47 2.39 -0.32
N THR A 117 2.87 3.64 -0.07
CA THR A 117 2.51 4.82 -0.84
C THR A 117 3.79 5.49 -1.29
N ASP A 118 3.79 6.09 -2.48
CA ASP A 118 4.95 6.79 -3.03
C ASP A 118 6.18 5.88 -3.28
N GLY A 119 7.28 6.44 -3.81
CA GLY A 119 8.51 5.70 -4.07
C GLY A 119 9.23 5.24 -2.79
N CYS A 120 10.07 4.21 -2.94
CA CYS A 120 10.90 3.66 -1.86
C CYS A 120 11.84 4.73 -1.24
N PRO A 121 11.81 4.96 0.08
CA PRO A 121 12.56 6.04 0.74
C PRO A 121 13.90 5.62 1.35
N TYR A 122 14.29 4.34 1.25
CA TYR A 122 15.40 3.80 2.06
C TYR A 122 16.81 4.09 1.54
N CYS A 123 16.93 4.61 0.32
CA CYS A 123 18.19 5.04 -0.26
C CYS A 123 18.09 6.50 -0.66
N GLU A 124 19.20 7.25 -0.54
CA GLU A 124 19.29 8.60 -1.13
C GLU A 124 19.17 8.53 -2.66
N GLU A 125 19.87 7.56 -3.28
CA GLU A 125 19.74 7.22 -4.70
C GLU A 125 19.68 5.70 -4.88
N CYS A 126 18.73 5.21 -5.68
CA CYS A 126 18.61 3.78 -5.96
C CYS A 126 19.52 3.40 -7.14
N ASN A 127 20.32 2.34 -6.98
CA ASN A 127 21.25 1.89 -8.03
C ASN A 127 20.57 1.26 -9.27
N LEU A 128 19.26 0.96 -9.19
CA LEU A 128 18.45 0.31 -10.24
C LEU A 128 18.96 -1.06 -10.75
N GLU A 129 19.96 -1.64 -10.10
CA GLU A 129 20.54 -2.94 -10.46
C GLU A 129 20.14 -4.03 -9.45
N SER A 130 20.38 -3.78 -8.17
CA SER A 130 20.08 -4.72 -7.09
C SER A 130 19.82 -3.97 -5.78
N CYS A 131 18.68 -4.25 -5.15
CA CYS A 131 18.31 -3.59 -3.92
C CYS A 131 19.25 -4.02 -2.78
N ILE A 132 19.83 -3.03 -2.08
CA ILE A 132 20.64 -3.27 -0.87
C ILE A 132 19.79 -3.46 0.40
N HIS A 133 18.47 -3.27 0.29
CA HIS A 133 17.47 -3.43 1.37
C HIS A 133 16.26 -4.27 0.89
N PRO A 134 16.46 -5.48 0.33
CA PRO A 134 15.39 -6.27 -0.27
C PRO A 134 14.28 -6.63 0.74
N GLU A 135 14.62 -6.76 2.02
CA GLU A 135 13.68 -7.04 3.11
C GLU A 135 12.67 -5.90 3.33
N LYS A 136 13.03 -4.67 2.95
CA LYS A 136 12.21 -3.46 3.10
C LYS A 136 11.52 -3.03 1.81
N LEU A 137 11.95 -3.56 0.67
CA LEU A 137 11.49 -3.12 -0.64
C LEU A 137 10.02 -3.51 -0.86
N ARG A 138 9.12 -2.53 -0.85
CA ARG A 138 7.70 -2.71 -1.21
C ARG A 138 7.31 -1.70 -2.28
N PRO A 139 6.61 -2.11 -3.35
CA PRO A 139 6.05 -1.18 -4.32
C PRO A 139 4.92 -0.36 -3.68
N SER A 140 4.63 0.79 -4.27
CA SER A 140 3.42 1.52 -3.91
C SER A 140 2.16 0.93 -4.54
N MET A 141 1.01 1.28 -3.98
CA MET A 141 -0.29 0.93 -4.54
C MET A 141 -0.41 1.38 -6.02
N GLU A 142 -0.13 2.65 -6.31
CA GLU A 142 -0.18 3.22 -7.66
C GLU A 142 0.90 2.65 -8.59
N GLY A 143 2.08 2.30 -8.06
CA GLY A 143 3.13 1.63 -8.81
C GLY A 143 2.73 0.25 -9.33
N CYS A 144 1.82 -0.43 -8.64
CA CYS A 144 1.19 -1.69 -9.05
C CYS A 144 -0.09 -1.49 -9.87
N GLY A 145 -0.45 -0.25 -10.22
CA GLY A 145 -1.64 0.06 -11.02
C GLY A 145 -2.93 0.14 -10.22
N ILE A 146 -2.88 0.23 -8.89
CA ILE A 146 -4.09 0.36 -8.07
C ILE A 146 -4.64 1.78 -8.16
N ASP A 147 -5.91 1.90 -8.51
CA ASP A 147 -6.69 3.13 -8.37
C ASP A 147 -7.02 3.33 -6.89
N VAL A 148 -6.16 4.08 -6.21
CA VAL A 148 -6.30 4.40 -4.78
C VAL A 148 -7.62 5.13 -4.49
N PHE A 149 -8.08 6.00 -5.39
CA PHE A 149 -9.32 6.74 -5.19
C PHE A 149 -10.54 5.83 -5.20
N ALA A 150 -10.68 4.99 -6.24
CA ALA A 150 -11.80 4.07 -6.33
C ALA A 150 -11.76 2.98 -5.25
N THR A 151 -10.55 2.49 -4.92
CA THR A 151 -10.36 1.50 -3.85
C THR A 151 -10.76 2.08 -2.48
N ALA A 152 -10.28 3.28 -2.14
CA ALA A 152 -10.65 3.94 -0.89
C ALA A 152 -12.14 4.29 -0.83
N ALA A 153 -12.74 4.73 -1.94
CA ALA A 153 -14.18 5.00 -2.01
C ALA A 153 -15.03 3.74 -1.77
N LYS A 154 -14.64 2.59 -2.35
CA LYS A 154 -15.30 1.30 -2.09
C LYS A 154 -15.18 0.87 -0.62
N ALA A 155 -14.04 1.14 0.01
CA ALA A 155 -13.84 0.93 1.44
C ALA A 155 -14.62 1.93 2.34
N GLY A 156 -15.42 2.82 1.76
CA GLY A 156 -16.24 3.81 2.47
C GLY A 156 -15.46 5.01 2.97
N TYR A 157 -14.26 5.28 2.46
CA TYR A 157 -13.53 6.51 2.76
C TYR A 157 -14.00 7.66 1.87
N LYS A 158 -14.09 8.86 2.46
CA LYS A 158 -14.31 10.10 1.71
C LYS A 158 -12.94 10.62 1.24
N ILE A 159 -12.57 10.27 0.02
CA ILE A 159 -11.33 10.72 -0.62
C ILE A 159 -11.63 11.74 -1.72
N GLY A 160 -10.77 12.74 -1.88
CA GLY A 160 -10.90 13.78 -2.88
C GLY A 160 -9.55 14.36 -3.30
N VAL A 161 -9.54 15.03 -4.45
CA VAL A 161 -8.31 15.66 -4.97
C VAL A 161 -8.02 16.94 -4.20
N CYS A 162 -6.78 17.08 -3.72
CA CYS A 162 -6.29 18.30 -3.10
C CYS A 162 -6.27 19.45 -4.13
N LYS A 163 -6.90 20.60 -3.80
CA LYS A 163 -7.05 21.74 -4.72
C LYS A 163 -6.03 22.86 -4.51
N GLY A 164 -5.15 22.73 -3.51
CA GLY A 164 -4.15 23.75 -3.16
C GLY A 164 -2.95 23.11 -2.47
N ARG A 165 -1.85 23.87 -2.39
CA ARG A 165 -0.59 23.39 -1.78
C ARG A 165 -0.67 23.21 -0.27
N ASP A 166 -1.58 23.93 0.38
CA ASP A 166 -1.81 23.86 1.83
C ASP A 166 -2.80 22.73 2.21
N ALA A 167 -3.38 22.04 1.22
CA ALA A 167 -4.28 20.93 1.50
C ALA A 167 -3.48 19.71 1.95
N LYS A 168 -3.85 19.14 3.10
CA LYS A 168 -3.25 17.92 3.63
C LYS A 168 -3.76 16.70 2.83
N PRO A 169 -2.88 15.98 2.10
CA PRO A 169 -3.28 14.75 1.42
C PRO A 169 -3.55 13.63 2.43
N SER A 170 -4.40 12.68 2.06
CA SER A 170 -4.53 11.40 2.76
C SER A 170 -3.73 10.34 2.03
N PHE A 171 -2.92 9.59 2.78
CA PHE A 171 -2.13 8.50 2.23
C PHE A 171 -2.79 7.17 2.53
N TYR A 172 -2.55 6.19 1.66
CA TYR A 172 -3.10 4.85 1.80
C TYR A 172 -2.02 3.81 1.55
N GLY A 173 -1.97 2.81 2.42
CA GLY A 173 -1.25 1.55 2.19
C GLY A 173 -2.23 0.40 2.12
N LEU A 174 -1.81 -0.71 1.51
CA LEU A 174 -2.63 -1.91 1.39
C LEU A 174 -1.84 -3.11 1.91
N LEU A 175 -2.38 -3.83 2.88
CA LEU A 175 -1.85 -5.14 3.25
C LEU A 175 -2.73 -6.22 2.64
N LEU A 176 -2.18 -7.03 1.73
CA LEU A 176 -2.86 -8.23 1.24
C LEU A 176 -2.79 -9.33 2.30
N VAL A 177 -3.93 -9.97 2.61
CA VAL A 177 -4.03 -11.02 3.64
C VAL A 177 -5.04 -12.10 3.25
N GLU A 178 -4.60 -13.36 3.37
CA GLU A 178 -5.35 -14.59 3.01
C GLU A 178 -5.70 -14.71 1.53
#